data_AF-A0A1B6IAP9-F1
#
_entry.id   AF-A0A1B6IAP9-F1
#
_cell.length_a   1.000
_cell.length_b   1.000
_cell.length_c   1.000
_cell.angle_alpha   90.00
_cell.angle_beta   90.00
_cell.angle_gamma   90.00
#
_symmetry.space_group_name_H-M   'P 1'
#
loop_
_entity.id
_entity.type
_entity.pdbx_description
1 polymer ?
#
loop_
_entity_poly.entity_id
_entity_poly.type
_entity_poly.pdbx_seq_one_letter_code
_entity_poly.pdbx_strand_id
1 'polypeptide(L)'
;LHRVLVVQKRAIRALTGLNCRESCKEAFKEQKILTVVALYILETIMHAVTSNQTRLANQHHYNTRNRHNFLLDSHHLSLYEKKPSYKGTMLFNMLPDHLKTLPVRNLKTATKNWLLQQSIYSVKEFLDWRNNATTEHP
;
A
#
# COMPACT_ATOMS: atom_id res chain seq x y z
N LEU A 1 -1.28 6.79 -13.12
CA LEU A 1 -0.88 5.39 -12.82
C LEU A 1 -1.33 4.39 -13.88
N HIS A 2 -2.60 4.38 -14.32
CA HIS A 2 -3.11 3.38 -15.28
C HIS A 2 -2.28 3.26 -16.58
N ARG A 3 -1.99 4.38 -17.27
CA ARG A 3 -1.16 4.38 -18.50
C ARG A 3 0.22 3.76 -18.29
N VAL A 4 0.87 4.06 -17.16
CA VAL A 4 2.18 3.52 -16.82
C VAL A 4 2.09 2.03 -16.50
N LEU A 5 1.04 1.59 -15.80
CA LEU A 5 0.80 0.17 -15.53
C LEU A 5 0.60 -0.62 -16.82
N VAL A 6 -0.10 -0.07 -17.82
CA VAL A 6 -0.27 -0.72 -19.13
C VAL A 6 1.09 -0.93 -19.82
N VAL A 7 1.96 0.09 -19.81
CA VAL A 7 3.32 -0.03 -20.37
C VAL A 7 4.14 -1.05 -19.59
N GLN A 8 4.08 -1.01 -18.26
CA GLN A 8 4.78 -1.96 -17.40
C GLN A 8 4.34 -3.40 -17.66
N LYS A 9 3.03 -3.65 -17.81
CA LYS A 9 2.49 -4.97 -18.16
C LYS A 9 2.97 -5.45 -19.53
N ARG A 10 3.14 -4.55 -20.52
CA ARG A 10 3.73 -4.90 -21.82
C ARG A 10 5.18 -5.34 -21.67
N ALA A 11 5.96 -4.62 -20.88
CA ALA A 11 7.35 -4.99 -20.59
C ALA A 11 7.44 -6.35 -19.87
N ILE A 12 6.61 -6.58 -18.85
CA ILE A 12 6.55 -7.88 -18.17
C ILE A 12 6.19 -9.01 -19.14
N ARG A 13 5.19 -8.81 -20.00
CA ARG A 13 4.83 -9.84 -21.01
C ARG A 13 5.98 -10.16 -21.95
N ALA A 14 6.72 -9.14 -22.41
CA ALA A 14 7.88 -9.34 -23.25
C ALA A 14 9.01 -10.10 -22.52
N LEU A 15 9.22 -9.82 -21.22
CA LEU A 15 10.23 -10.49 -20.40
C LEU A 15 9.89 -11.95 -20.12
N THR A 16 8.62 -12.28 -19.92
CA THR A 16 8.19 -13.62 -19.48
C THR A 16 7.53 -14.46 -20.57
N GLY A 17 7.43 -13.94 -21.81
CA GLY A 17 6.81 -14.65 -22.94
C GLY A 17 5.30 -14.90 -22.78
N LEU A 18 4.61 -14.13 -21.92
CA LEU A 18 3.18 -14.33 -21.66
C LEU A 18 2.31 -13.91 -22.85
N ASN A 19 1.26 -14.68 -23.09
CA ASN A 19 0.26 -14.37 -24.09
C ASN A 19 -0.56 -13.12 -23.73
N CYS A 20 -1.21 -12.53 -24.72
CA CYS A 20 -2.00 -11.31 -24.57
C CYS A 20 -3.11 -11.43 -23.50
N ARG A 21 -3.74 -12.61 -23.42
CA ARG A 21 -4.86 -12.91 -22.52
C ARG A 21 -4.42 -13.33 -21.11
N GLU A 22 -3.16 -13.71 -20.93
CA GLU A 22 -2.66 -14.14 -19.64
C GLU A 22 -2.48 -12.96 -18.68
N SER A 23 -2.78 -13.20 -17.40
CA SER A 23 -2.60 -12.21 -16.35
C SER A 23 -1.11 -12.04 -16.04
N CYS A 24 -0.64 -10.79 -16.01
CA CYS A 24 0.73 -10.50 -15.57
C CYS A 24 0.91 -10.59 -14.04
N LYS A 25 -0.16 -10.89 -13.27
CA LYS A 25 -0.10 -10.78 -11.80
C LYS A 25 0.95 -11.73 -11.21
N GLU A 26 0.95 -12.99 -11.63
CA GLU A 26 1.93 -13.98 -11.15
C GLU A 26 3.34 -13.64 -11.64
N ALA A 27 3.50 -13.24 -12.89
CA ALA A 27 4.78 -12.78 -13.43
C ALA A 27 5.39 -11.61 -12.63
N PHE A 28 4.59 -10.66 -12.14
CA PHE A 28 5.09 -9.61 -11.24
C PHE A 28 5.68 -10.20 -9.94
N LYS A 29 5.05 -11.23 -9.36
CA LYS A 29 5.52 -11.89 -8.13
C LYS A 29 6.80 -12.66 -8.37
N GLU A 30 6.82 -13.49 -9.41
CA GLU A 30 7.95 -14.34 -9.79
C GLU A 30 9.19 -13.51 -10.11
N GLN A 31 9.02 -12.43 -10.86
CA GLN A 31 10.11 -11.51 -11.20
C GLN A 31 10.48 -10.58 -10.04
N LYS A 32 9.74 -10.62 -8.92
CA LYS A 32 9.90 -9.73 -7.75
C LYS A 32 9.84 -8.25 -8.12
N ILE A 33 8.99 -7.91 -9.10
CA ILE A 33 8.78 -6.56 -9.60
C ILE A 33 7.48 -6.01 -9.02
N LEU A 34 7.54 -4.87 -8.33
CA LEU A 34 6.33 -4.17 -7.91
C LEU A 34 5.66 -3.50 -9.10
N THR A 35 4.33 -3.52 -9.12
CA THR A 35 3.56 -2.69 -10.04
C THR A 35 3.78 -1.21 -9.70
N VAL A 36 3.61 -0.32 -10.68
CA VAL A 36 3.69 1.14 -10.44
C VAL A 36 2.69 1.61 -9.37
N VAL A 37 1.57 0.90 -9.23
CA VAL A 37 0.56 1.21 -8.21
C VAL A 37 1.04 0.79 -6.82
N ALA A 38 1.60 -0.41 -6.70
CA ALA A 38 2.18 -0.87 -5.45
C ALA A 38 3.37 -0.02 -5.01
N LEU A 39 4.22 0.43 -5.97
CA LEU A 39 5.28 1.41 -5.71
C LEU A 39 4.72 2.74 -5.18
N TYR A 40 3.68 3.26 -5.83
CA TYR A 40 3.02 4.48 -5.36
C TYR A 40 2.49 4.32 -3.94
N ILE A 41 1.83 3.20 -3.61
CA ILE A 41 1.32 2.93 -2.27
C ILE A 41 2.46 2.89 -1.25
N LEU A 42 3.51 2.12 -1.53
CA LEU A 42 4.67 1.99 -0.65
C LEU A 42 5.31 3.34 -0.35
N GLU A 43 5.65 4.11 -1.38
CA GLU A 43 6.34 5.39 -1.20
C GLU A 43 5.42 6.44 -0.55
N THR A 44 4.11 6.42 -0.82
CA THR A 44 3.15 7.33 -0.15
C THR A 44 3.03 7.00 1.34
N ILE A 45 3.00 5.72 1.72
CA ILE A 45 3.02 5.29 3.13
C ILE A 45 4.32 5.73 3.79
N MET A 46 5.46 5.43 3.18
CA MET A 46 6.77 5.78 3.75
C MET A 46 6.94 7.29 3.89
N HIS A 47 6.45 8.07 2.93
CA HIS A 47 6.45 9.53 3.01
C HIS A 47 5.61 10.03 4.20
N ALA A 48 4.41 9.48 4.43
CA ALA A 48 3.59 9.86 5.58
C ALA A 48 4.25 9.45 6.91
N VAL A 49 4.79 8.24 7.00
CA VAL A 49 5.46 7.74 8.22
C VAL A 49 6.69 8.56 8.57
N THR A 50 7.51 8.91 7.58
CA THR A 50 8.73 9.73 7.78
C THR A 50 8.40 11.20 8.08
N SER A 51 7.40 11.77 7.40
CA SER A 51 6.99 13.17 7.61
C SER A 51 6.22 13.39 8.92
N ASN A 52 5.48 12.38 9.42
CA ASN A 52 4.70 12.47 10.65
C ASN A 52 5.44 11.95 11.90
N GLN A 53 6.75 11.64 11.83
CA GLN A 53 7.50 11.17 13.03
C GLN A 53 7.37 12.14 14.22
N THR A 54 7.30 13.44 13.96
CA THR A 54 7.09 14.48 14.98
C THR A 54 5.68 14.53 15.54
N ARG A 55 4.64 14.11 14.79
CA ARG A 55 3.25 14.08 15.27
C ARG A 55 2.97 12.80 16.06
N LEU A 56 3.51 11.66 15.64
CA LEU A 56 3.30 10.37 16.29
C LEU A 56 3.95 10.31 17.68
N ALA A 57 5.11 10.94 17.87
CA ALA A 57 5.81 10.99 19.15
C ALA A 57 5.04 11.77 20.25
N ASN A 58 4.17 12.69 19.86
CA ASN A 58 3.48 13.61 20.79
C ASN A 58 2.04 13.21 21.13
N GLN A 59 1.49 12.11 20.57
CA GLN A 59 0.04 11.85 20.60
C GLN A 59 -0.42 10.56 21.28
N HIS A 60 0.43 9.84 22.03
CA HIS A 60 0.04 8.54 22.60
C HIS A 60 0.34 8.38 24.09
N HIS A 61 -0.62 8.79 24.93
CA HIS A 61 -0.68 8.41 26.36
C HIS A 61 -2.04 7.80 26.76
N TYR A 62 -2.81 7.23 25.82
CA TYR A 62 -4.04 6.50 26.15
C TYR A 62 -4.20 5.21 25.33
N ASN A 63 -4.54 4.13 26.03
CA ASN A 63 -4.64 2.76 25.51
C ASN A 63 -6.01 2.51 24.89
N THR A 64 -6.14 2.57 23.56
CA THR A 64 -7.34 2.11 22.86
C THR A 64 -7.01 1.19 21.68
N ARG A 65 -7.99 0.37 21.26
CA ARG A 65 -7.93 -0.67 20.23
C ARG A 65 -7.38 -0.19 18.86
N ASN A 66 -7.33 1.13 18.64
CA ASN A 66 -6.82 1.79 17.44
C ASN A 66 -5.38 2.34 17.58
N ARG A 67 -4.62 1.95 18.61
CA ARG A 67 -3.28 2.49 18.92
C ARG A 67 -2.32 2.55 17.71
N HIS A 68 -2.42 1.60 16.79
CA HIS A 68 -1.53 1.50 15.63
C HIS A 68 -2.07 2.17 14.37
N ASN A 69 -3.25 2.78 14.42
CA ASN A 69 -3.77 3.60 13.34
C ASN A 69 -3.44 5.05 13.62
N PHE A 70 -2.98 5.77 12.61
CA PHE A 70 -2.92 7.23 12.70
C PHE A 70 -4.35 7.76 12.85
N LEU A 71 -4.51 8.72 13.77
CA LEU A 71 -5.72 9.52 13.85
C LEU A 71 -5.84 10.33 12.55
N LEU A 72 -6.83 9.98 11.73
CA LEU A 72 -7.28 10.86 10.66
C LEU A 72 -8.02 11.99 11.36
N ASP A 73 -7.36 13.13 11.59
CA ASP A 73 -8.08 14.32 12.04
C ASP A 73 -9.19 14.58 11.04
N SER A 74 -10.43 14.59 11.53
CA SER A 74 -11.64 14.86 10.75
C SER A 74 -11.67 16.34 10.38
N HIS A 75 -10.75 16.78 9.54
CA HIS A 75 -10.80 18.09 8.92
C HIS A 75 -11.44 17.92 7.55
N HIS A 76 -12.75 18.15 7.54
CA HIS A 76 -13.74 18.17 6.44
C HIS A 76 -13.43 19.11 5.26
N LEU A 77 -12.15 19.45 5.02
CA LEU A 77 -11.74 20.27 3.89
C LEU A 77 -11.15 19.37 2.82
N SER A 78 -11.84 19.27 1.67
CA SER A 78 -11.43 18.54 0.46
C SER A 78 -10.02 18.91 -0.06
N LEU A 79 -9.46 20.04 0.39
CA LEU A 79 -8.07 20.45 0.17
C LEU A 79 -7.05 19.65 0.99
N TYR A 80 -7.42 19.17 2.18
CA TYR A 80 -6.55 18.39 3.06
C TYR A 80 -6.46 16.92 2.61
N GLU A 81 -7.53 16.37 2.03
CA GLU A 81 -7.55 15.03 1.41
C GLU A 81 -6.60 14.90 0.21
N LYS A 82 -6.27 16.03 -0.43
CA LYS A 82 -5.31 16.08 -1.54
C LYS A 82 -3.85 16.01 -1.08
N LYS A 83 -3.56 16.18 0.21
CA LYS A 83 -2.18 16.12 0.71
C LYS A 83 -1.66 14.68 0.66
N PRO A 84 -0.45 14.45 0.12
CA PRO A 84 0.20 13.13 0.13
C PRO A 84 0.27 12.51 1.53
N SER A 85 0.45 13.34 2.57
CA SER A 85 0.48 12.91 3.96
C SER A 85 -0.85 12.29 4.41
N TYR A 86 -1.99 12.88 4.05
CA TYR A 86 -3.32 12.33 4.40
C TYR A 86 -3.55 10.99 3.70
N LYS A 87 -3.26 10.92 2.40
CA LYS A 87 -3.39 9.66 1.64
C LYS A 87 -2.44 8.58 2.17
N GLY A 88 -1.20 8.91 2.51
CA GLY A 88 -0.25 7.94 3.06
C GLY A 88 -0.68 7.41 4.43
N THR A 89 -1.22 8.28 5.27
CA THR A 89 -1.84 7.92 6.54
C THR A 89 -3.02 6.95 6.37
N MET A 90 -3.94 7.28 5.46
CA MET A 90 -5.08 6.40 5.13
C MET A 90 -4.61 5.04 4.61
N LEU A 91 -3.62 5.02 3.69
CA LEU A 91 -3.07 3.79 3.15
C LEU A 91 -2.35 2.95 4.23
N PHE A 92 -1.65 3.59 5.17
CA PHE A 92 -1.00 2.90 6.29
C PHE A 92 -2.02 2.22 7.21
N ASN A 93 -3.11 2.90 7.56
CA ASN A 93 -4.17 2.34 8.40
C ASN A 93 -4.83 1.10 7.79
N MET A 94 -4.78 0.97 6.46
CA MET A 94 -5.29 -0.19 5.73
C MET A 94 -4.34 -1.38 5.71
N LEU A 95 -3.07 -1.23 6.06
CA LEU A 95 -2.13 -2.35 6.14
C LEU A 95 -2.62 -3.45 7.12
N PRO A 96 -2.14 -4.69 6.97
CA PRO A 96 -2.23 -5.70 8.02
C PRO A 96 -1.62 -5.22 9.35
N ASP A 97 -2.22 -5.60 10.48
CA ASP A 97 -1.78 -5.11 11.79
C ASP A 97 -0.34 -5.51 12.14
N HIS A 98 0.10 -6.70 11.72
CA HIS A 98 1.48 -7.15 11.92
C HIS A 98 2.53 -6.29 11.20
N LEU A 99 2.15 -5.53 10.15
CA LEU A 99 3.05 -4.59 9.48
C LEU A 99 3.11 -3.26 10.23
N LYS A 100 2.00 -2.80 10.79
CA LYS A 100 1.91 -1.49 11.47
C LYS A 100 2.73 -1.42 12.76
N THR A 101 3.00 -2.56 13.39
CA THR A 101 3.78 -2.65 14.63
C THR A 101 5.29 -2.63 14.39
N LEU A 102 5.74 -2.72 13.14
CA LEU A 102 7.16 -2.79 12.80
C LEU A 102 7.84 -1.41 12.91
N PRO A 103 9.13 -1.38 13.31
CA PRO A 103 9.91 -0.15 13.24
C PRO A 103 10.06 0.29 11.78
N VAL A 104 10.18 1.60 11.54
CA VAL A 104 10.21 2.22 10.19
C VAL A 104 11.23 1.55 9.26
N ARG A 105 12.41 1.16 9.79
CA ARG A 105 13.46 0.44 9.05
C ARG A 105 12.96 -0.88 8.45
N ASN A 106 12.14 -1.62 9.21
CA ASN A 106 11.62 -2.93 8.80
C ASN A 106 10.29 -2.81 8.06
N LEU A 107 9.52 -1.75 8.36
CA LEU A 107 8.23 -1.46 7.73
C LEU A 107 8.35 -1.38 6.21
N LYS A 108 9.36 -0.69 5.66
CA LYS A 108 9.53 -0.54 4.21
C LYS A 108 9.71 -1.91 3.53
N THR A 109 10.62 -2.73 4.05
CA THR A 109 10.92 -4.04 3.49
C THR A 109 9.74 -5.00 3.62
N ALA A 110 9.10 -5.04 4.80
CA ALA A 110 7.95 -5.92 5.03
C ALA A 110 6.73 -5.52 4.17
N THR A 111 6.45 -4.22 4.07
CA THR A 111 5.36 -3.68 3.23
C THR A 111 5.64 -3.94 1.75
N LYS A 112 6.90 -3.77 1.29
CA LYS A 112 7.30 -4.13 -0.07
C LYS A 112 7.03 -5.61 -0.36
N ASN A 113 7.47 -6.49 0.53
CA ASN A 113 7.29 -7.93 0.34
C ASN A 113 5.82 -8.33 0.34
N TRP A 114 5.02 -7.76 1.24
CA TRP A 114 3.57 -7.97 1.26
C TRP A 114 2.89 -7.48 -0.02
N LEU A 115 3.23 -6.27 -0.49
CA LEU A 115 2.70 -5.70 -1.74
C LEU A 115 3.09 -6.52 -2.97
N LEU A 116 4.29 -7.11 -2.98
CA LEU A 116 4.73 -8.02 -4.04
C LEU A 116 3.81 -9.24 -4.12
N GLN A 117 3.42 -9.83 -3.00
CA GLN A 117 2.56 -11.02 -3.00
C GLN A 117 1.13 -10.75 -3.49
N GLN A 118 0.66 -9.51 -3.41
CA GLN A 118 -0.70 -9.14 -3.80
C GLN A 118 -0.83 -8.73 -5.29
N SER A 119 0.26 -8.31 -5.95
CA SER A 119 0.27 -7.84 -7.35
C SER A 119 -0.83 -6.82 -7.69
N ILE A 120 -0.90 -5.75 -6.89
CA ILE A 120 -1.97 -4.74 -6.93
C ILE A 120 -1.94 -3.90 -8.20
N TYR A 121 -3.07 -3.76 -8.90
CA TYR A 121 -3.24 -2.96 -10.12
C TYR A 121 -3.99 -1.65 -9.91
N SER A 122 -4.65 -1.45 -8.76
CA SER A 122 -5.29 -0.17 -8.45
C SER A 122 -5.25 0.15 -6.95
N VAL A 123 -5.33 1.44 -6.61
CA VAL A 123 -5.45 1.85 -5.20
C VAL A 123 -6.76 1.33 -4.60
N LYS A 124 -7.84 1.26 -5.38
CA LYS A 124 -9.11 0.68 -4.95
C LYS A 124 -8.94 -0.78 -4.52
N GLU A 125 -8.29 -1.59 -5.35
CA GLU A 125 -7.98 -2.99 -5.03
C GLU A 125 -7.14 -3.11 -3.75
N PHE A 126 -6.19 -2.21 -3.52
CA PHE A 126 -5.50 -2.15 -2.23
C PHE A 126 -6.43 -1.80 -1.08
N LEU A 127 -7.37 -0.88 -1.23
CA LEU A 127 -8.28 -0.52 -0.13
C LEU A 127 -9.30 -1.64 0.17
N ASP A 128 -9.70 -2.38 -0.85
CA ASP A 128 -10.69 -3.45 -0.71
C ASP A 128 -10.08 -4.80 -0.26
N TRP A 129 -8.76 -4.87 -0.05
CA TRP A 129 -8.05 -6.14 0.18
C TRP A 129 -8.56 -6.94 1.39
N ARG A 130 -9.00 -6.26 2.46
CA ARG A 130 -9.54 -6.92 3.67
C ARG A 130 -10.87 -7.62 3.40
N ASN A 131 -11.68 -7.08 2.49
CA ASN A 131 -12.96 -7.67 2.12
C ASN A 131 -12.73 -8.94 1.29
N ASN A 132 -11.73 -8.92 0.41
CA ASN A 132 -11.39 -10.04 -0.46
C ASN A 132 -10.70 -11.20 0.28
N ALA A 133 -9.99 -10.93 1.38
CA ALA A 133 -9.36 -11.96 2.21
C ALA A 133 -10.39 -12.82 3.00
N THR A 134 -11.61 -12.32 3.20
CA THR A 134 -12.66 -13.04 3.95
C THR A 134 -13.41 -14.04 3.06
N THR A 135 -13.29 -13.92 1.73
CA THR A 135 -13.99 -14.76 0.75
C THR A 135 -13.17 -15.98 0.28
N GLU A 136 -11.97 -16.22 0.81
CA GLU A 136 -11.08 -17.33 0.43
C GLU A 136 -10.99 -18.46 1.47
N HIS A 137 -12.01 -18.64 2.32
CA HIS A 137 -12.14 -19.84 3.14
C HIS A 137 -13.22 -20.79 2.55
N PRO A 138 -12.83 -22.00 2.10
CA PRO A 138 -13.76 -23.05 1.68
C PRO A 138 -14.52 -23.68 2.85
#